data_AF-A0A0Q9L164-F1
#
_entry.id   AF-A0A0Q9L164-F1
#
_cell.length_a   1.000
_cell.length_b   1.000
_cell.length_c   1.000
_cell.angle_alpha   90.00
_cell.angle_beta   90.00
_cell.angle_gamma   90.00
#
_symmetry.space_group_name_H-M   'P 1'
#
loop_
_entity.id
_entity.type
_entity.pdbx_description
1 polymer ?
#
loop_
_entity_poly.entity_id
_entity_poly.type
_entity_poly.pdbx_seq_one_letter_code
_entity_poly.pdbx_strand_id
1 'polypeptide(L)'
;MRQTFLTDRKFIAYWLFNIGLGIPTPYVLIYLIFGFYGFMSPPTMQARYMAAGVLCVYLLVWFIGNYMCLRKEDRGTKFGMLALSLLPLAISSFISFKIITSISS
;
A
#
# COMPACT_ATOMS: atom_id res chain seq x y z
N MET A 1 5.52 11.22 -31.07
CA MET A 1 5.54 12.07 -29.85
C MET A 1 4.30 11.91 -28.95
N ARG A 2 3.07 11.75 -29.47
CA ARG A 2 1.87 11.63 -28.60
C ARG A 2 1.75 10.31 -27.83
N GLN A 3 2.31 9.21 -28.37
CA GLN A 3 2.28 7.89 -27.73
C GLN A 3 3.24 7.76 -26.54
N THR A 4 4.46 8.30 -26.63
CA THR A 4 5.43 8.29 -25.51
C THR A 4 4.89 9.01 -24.28
N PHE A 5 4.31 10.20 -24.49
CA PHE A 5 3.79 11.02 -23.39
C PHE A 5 2.60 10.40 -22.63
N LEU A 6 1.77 9.59 -23.29
CA LEU A 6 0.65 8.89 -22.64
C LEU A 6 1.11 7.66 -21.86
N THR A 7 2.23 7.06 -22.24
CA THR A 7 2.86 5.96 -21.50
C THR A 7 3.51 6.51 -20.22
N ASP A 8 4.22 7.65 -20.32
CA ASP A 8 4.85 8.32 -19.17
C ASP A 8 3.84 8.71 -18.09
N ARG A 9 2.70 9.28 -18.48
CA ARG A 9 1.65 9.68 -17.52
C ARG A 9 1.07 8.51 -16.72
N LYS A 10 0.93 7.33 -17.33
CA LYS A 10 0.43 6.13 -16.63
C LYS A 10 1.46 5.58 -15.65
N PHE A 11 2.72 5.55 -16.06
CA PHE A 11 3.81 5.15 -15.17
C PHE A 11 3.91 6.09 -13.98
N ILE A 12 3.84 7.40 -14.20
CA ILE A 12 3.80 8.40 -13.12
C ILE A 12 2.59 8.15 -12.21
N ALA A 13 1.40 7.93 -12.76
CA ALA A 13 0.20 7.64 -11.96
C ALA A 13 0.34 6.35 -11.14
N TYR A 14 0.95 5.30 -11.70
CA TYR A 14 1.26 4.06 -10.99
C TYR A 14 2.21 4.29 -9.81
N TRP A 15 3.30 5.04 -10.02
CA TRP A 15 4.26 5.35 -8.95
C TRP A 15 3.63 6.22 -7.87
N LEU A 16 2.91 7.28 -8.26
CA LEU A 16 2.19 8.16 -7.32
C LEU A 16 1.13 7.41 -6.53
N PHE A 17 0.40 6.48 -7.16
CA PHE A 17 -0.59 5.63 -6.48
C PHE A 17 0.08 4.80 -5.38
N ASN A 18 1.18 4.10 -5.69
CA ASN A 18 1.85 3.25 -4.69
C ASN A 18 2.59 4.06 -3.61
N ILE A 19 3.12 5.24 -3.95
CA ILE A 19 3.66 6.18 -2.94
C ILE A 19 2.54 6.66 -2.02
N GLY A 20 1.40 7.08 -2.58
CA GLY A 20 0.25 7.55 -1.82
C GLY A 20 -0.32 6.46 -0.91
N LEU A 21 -0.40 5.22 -1.40
CA LEU A 21 -0.84 4.06 -0.61
C LEU A 21 0.17 3.69 0.50
N GLY A 22 1.45 4.00 0.31
CA GLY A 22 2.47 3.74 1.31
C GLY A 22 2.41 4.67 2.52
N ILE A 23 1.90 5.90 2.36
CA ILE A 23 1.73 6.86 3.46
C ILE A 23 0.85 6.31 4.61
N PRO A 24 -0.34 5.72 4.38
CA PRO A 24 -1.16 5.12 5.42
C PRO A 24 -0.67 3.74 5.88
N THR A 25 0.29 3.12 5.19
CA THR A 25 0.77 1.75 5.49
C THR A 25 1.22 1.56 6.94
N PRO A 26 2.01 2.46 7.56
CA PRO A 26 2.40 2.32 8.96
C PRO A 26 1.20 2.21 9.91
N TYR A 27 0.15 3.01 9.69
CA TYR A 27 -1.06 2.99 10.51
C TYR A 27 -1.82 1.68 10.37
N VAL A 28 -1.95 1.20 9.13
CA VAL A 28 -2.56 -0.10 8.85
C VAL A 28 -1.76 -1.20 9.55
N LEU A 29 -0.43 -1.22 9.41
CA LEU A 29 0.42 -2.22 10.06
C LEU A 29 0.30 -2.19 11.58
N ILE A 30 0.35 -1.01 12.20
CA ILE A 30 0.18 -0.84 13.65
C ILE A 30 -1.20 -1.38 14.10
N TYR A 31 -2.26 -1.02 13.39
CA TYR A 31 -3.61 -1.50 13.67
C TYR A 31 -3.72 -3.03 13.56
N LEU A 32 -3.10 -3.63 12.54
CA LEU A 32 -3.05 -5.08 12.37
C LEU A 32 -2.28 -5.77 13.49
N ILE A 33 -1.13 -5.23 13.89
CA ILE A 33 -0.34 -5.77 15.00
C ILE A 33 -1.18 -5.78 16.27
N PHE A 34 -1.81 -4.66 16.63
CA PHE A 34 -2.66 -4.60 17.83
C PHE A 34 -3.91 -5.47 17.72
N GLY A 35 -4.55 -5.53 16.55
CA GLY A 35 -5.77 -6.32 16.35
C GLY A 35 -5.55 -7.83 16.38
N PHE A 36 -4.40 -8.32 15.91
CA PHE A 36 -4.08 -9.76 15.91
C PHE A 36 -3.36 -10.23 17.17
N TYR A 37 -2.38 -9.46 17.65
CA TYR A 37 -1.50 -9.87 18.75
C TYR A 37 -1.87 -9.23 20.09
N GLY A 38 -2.63 -8.14 20.09
CA GLY A 38 -2.88 -7.34 21.29
C GLY A 38 -1.65 -6.54 21.71
N PHE A 39 -1.83 -5.64 22.67
CA PHE A 39 -0.73 -4.87 23.24
C PHE A 39 -0.53 -5.18 24.73
N MET A 40 -1.60 -5.04 25.52
CA MET A 40 -1.59 -5.27 26.97
C MET A 40 -2.55 -6.39 27.42
N SER A 41 -3.47 -6.81 26.56
CA SER A 41 -4.37 -7.93 26.79
C SER A 41 -4.66 -8.65 25.48
N PRO A 42 -5.07 -9.93 25.52
CA PRO A 42 -5.45 -10.66 24.32
C PRO A 42 -6.54 -9.91 23.56
N PRO A 43 -6.40 -9.73 22.24
CA PRO A 43 -7.39 -9.01 21.46
C PRO A 43 -8.69 -9.82 21.41
N THR A 44 -9.82 -9.12 21.48
CA THR A 44 -11.14 -9.72 21.34
C THR A 44 -11.32 -10.31 19.93
N MET A 45 -12.22 -11.28 19.79
CA MET A 45 -12.55 -11.84 18.47
C MET A 45 -12.99 -10.75 17.49
N GLN A 46 -13.73 -9.74 17.97
CA GLN A 46 -14.13 -8.59 17.17
C GLN A 46 -12.93 -7.79 16.63
N ALA A 47 -11.92 -7.52 17.47
CA ALA A 47 -10.72 -6.79 17.04
C ALA A 47 -9.96 -7.55 15.94
N ARG A 48 -9.87 -8.88 16.04
CA ARG A 48 -9.25 -9.73 15.01
C ARG A 48 -10.02 -9.68 13.69
N TYR A 49 -11.36 -9.73 13.73
CA TYR A 49 -12.18 -9.62 12.53
C TYR A 49 -12.08 -8.22 11.88
N MET A 50 -12.04 -7.15 12.69
CA MET A 50 -11.85 -5.80 12.16
C MET A 50 -10.46 -5.62 11.55
N ALA A 51 -9.40 -6.14 12.18
CA ALA A 51 -8.05 -6.16 11.62
C ALA A 51 -7.99 -6.93 10.30
N ALA A 52 -8.57 -8.13 10.24
CA ALA A 52 -8.69 -8.89 9.00
C ALA A 52 -9.45 -8.11 7.92
N GLY A 53 -10.55 -7.44 8.27
CA GLY A 53 -11.31 -6.59 7.37
C GLY A 53 -10.48 -5.43 6.80
N VAL A 54 -9.75 -4.72 7.66
CA VAL A 54 -8.85 -3.63 7.24
C VAL A 54 -7.74 -4.15 6.30
N LEU A 55 -7.14 -5.30 6.62
CA LEU A 55 -6.15 -5.93 5.74
C LEU A 55 -6.75 -6.28 4.37
N CYS A 56 -7.94 -6.88 4.33
CA CYS A 56 -8.62 -7.21 3.09
C CYS A 56 -8.92 -5.97 2.25
N VAL A 57 -9.44 -4.90 2.85
CA VAL A 57 -9.70 -3.64 2.15
C VAL A 57 -8.40 -3.04 1.62
N TYR A 58 -7.34 -3.02 2.44
CA TYR A 58 -6.04 -2.49 2.03
C TYR A 58 -5.46 -3.25 0.82
N LEU A 59 -5.48 -4.59 0.87
CA LEU A 59 -5.03 -5.44 -0.24
C LEU A 59 -5.90 -5.27 -1.49
N LEU A 60 -7.21 -5.10 -1.34
CA LEU A 60 -8.12 -4.82 -2.46
C LEU A 60 -7.79 -3.49 -3.13
N VAL A 61 -7.60 -2.43 -2.36
CA VAL A 61 -7.23 -1.11 -2.91
C VAL A 61 -5.89 -1.20 -3.64
N TRP A 62 -4.88 -1.84 -3.03
CA TRP A 62 -3.59 -2.07 -3.66
C TRP A 62 -3.72 -2.83 -4.99
N PHE A 63 -4.44 -3.96 -4.98
CA PHE A 63 -4.58 -4.81 -6.15
C PHE A 63 -5.38 -4.14 -7.27
N ILE A 64 -6.52 -3.53 -6.95
CA ILE A 64 -7.39 -2.85 -7.92
C ILE A 64 -6.68 -1.64 -8.52
N GLY A 65 -6.04 -0.81 -7.69
CA GLY A 65 -5.32 0.38 -8.18
C GLY A 65 -4.18 0.01 -9.13
N ASN A 66 -3.35 -0.97 -8.76
CA ASN A 66 -2.30 -1.47 -9.64
C ASN A 66 -2.87 -2.10 -10.91
N TYR A 67 -3.95 -2.89 -10.81
CA TYR A 67 -4.61 -3.46 -11.98
C TYR A 67 -5.14 -2.38 -12.93
N MET A 68 -5.77 -1.32 -12.42
CA MET A 68 -6.30 -0.22 -13.23
C MET A 68 -5.18 0.54 -13.96
N CYS A 69 -4.06 0.80 -13.28
CA CYS A 69 -2.88 1.44 -13.87
C CYS A 69 -2.24 0.58 -14.97
N LEU A 70 -2.18 -0.73 -14.74
CA LEU A 70 -1.45 -1.68 -15.60
C LEU A 70 -2.34 -2.42 -16.60
N ARG A 71 -3.65 -2.14 -16.69
CA ARG A 71 -4.60 -2.96 -17.46
C ARG A 71 -4.21 -3.23 -18.91
N LYS A 72 -3.50 -2.28 -19.55
CA LYS A 72 -3.11 -2.35 -20.97
C LYS A 72 -1.75 -3.02 -21.20
N GLU A 73 -1.00 -3.32 -20.14
CA GLU A 73 0.31 -3.97 -20.22
C GLU A 73 0.17 -5.49 -20.37
N ASP A 74 1.21 -6.11 -20.91
CA ASP A 74 1.37 -7.56 -20.99
C ASP A 74 1.48 -8.22 -19.60
N ARG A 75 1.14 -9.52 -19.54
CA ARG A 75 1.05 -10.25 -18.26
C ARG A 75 2.39 -10.27 -17.49
N GLY A 76 3.51 -10.43 -18.18
CA GLY A 76 4.84 -10.41 -17.58
C GLY A 76 5.14 -9.08 -16.91
N THR A 77 4.90 -7.97 -17.63
CA THR A 77 5.06 -6.61 -17.11
C THR A 77 4.13 -6.34 -15.94
N LYS A 78 2.87 -6.82 -15.99
CA LYS A 78 1.92 -6.69 -14.86
C LYS A 78 2.45 -7.33 -13.57
N PHE A 79 2.92 -8.57 -13.62
CA PHE A 79 3.46 -9.25 -12.45
C PHE A 79 4.77 -8.62 -11.96
N GLY A 80 5.66 -8.26 -12.88
CA GLY A 80 6.91 -7.57 -12.55
C GLY A 80 6.65 -6.22 -11.88
N MET A 81 5.71 -5.44 -12.41
CA MET A 81 5.33 -4.16 -11.80
C MET A 81 4.61 -4.37 -10.47
N LEU A 82 3.68 -5.31 -10.33
CA LEU A 82 3.08 -5.65 -9.03
C LEU A 82 4.13 -5.97 -7.96
N ALA A 83 5.17 -6.76 -8.30
CA ALA A 83 6.27 -7.02 -7.37
C ALA A 83 7.08 -5.74 -7.06
N LEU A 84 7.38 -4.94 -8.08
CA LEU A 84 8.07 -3.65 -7.91
C LEU A 84 7.27 -2.63 -7.10
N SER A 85 5.94 -2.74 -7.04
CA SER A 85 5.06 -1.85 -6.27
C SER A 85 5.34 -1.89 -4.76
N LEU A 86 5.97 -2.97 -4.27
CA LEU A 86 6.38 -3.11 -2.87
C LEU A 86 7.51 -2.15 -2.49
N LEU A 87 8.40 -1.79 -3.43
CA LEU A 87 9.49 -0.83 -3.17
C LEU A 87 8.98 0.58 -2.84
N PRO A 88 8.17 1.24 -3.69
CA PRO A 88 7.66 2.58 -3.38
C PRO A 88 6.77 2.55 -2.14
N LEU A 89 6.01 1.46 -1.93
CA LEU A 89 5.24 1.24 -0.70
C LEU A 89 6.13 1.23 0.54
N ALA A 90 7.19 0.42 0.55
CA ALA A 90 8.10 0.29 1.69
C ALA A 90 8.84 1.60 1.98
N ILE A 91 9.34 2.27 0.94
CA ILE A 91 10.07 3.54 1.07
C ILE A 91 9.16 4.64 1.62
N SER A 92 7.98 4.83 1.02
CA SER A 92 7.05 5.86 1.48
C SER A 92 6.45 5.55 2.86
N SER A 93 6.21 4.28 3.18
CA SER A 93 5.85 3.83 4.53
C SER A 93 6.93 4.17 5.55
N PHE A 94 8.20 3.91 5.23
CA PHE A 94 9.33 4.23 6.11
C PHE A 94 9.46 5.74 6.34
N ILE A 95 9.37 6.54 5.28
CA ILE A 95 9.43 8.01 5.38
C ILE A 95 8.25 8.53 6.21
N SER A 96 7.03 8.05 5.94
CA SER A 96 5.82 8.41 6.69
C SER A 96 5.99 8.12 8.19
N PHE A 97 6.46 6.92 8.53
CA PHE A 97 6.72 6.53 9.91
C PHE A 97 7.77 7.44 10.57
N LYS A 98 8.88 7.74 9.88
CA LYS A 98 9.93 8.65 10.39
C LYS A 98 9.40 10.04 10.71
N ILE A 99 8.60 10.62 9.82
CA ILE A 99 7.97 11.93 10.03
C ILE A 99 7.10 11.92 11.29
N ILE A 100 6.24 10.90 11.43
CA ILE A 100 5.36 10.77 12.61
C ILE A 100 6.19 10.68 13.89
N THR A 101 7.23 9.83 13.90
CA THR A 101 8.09 9.66 15.08
C THR A 101 8.80 10.95 15.46
N SER A 102 9.24 11.76 14.47
CA SER A 102 9.89 13.04 14.75
C SER A 102 8.98 14.15 15.25
N ILE A 103 7.67 14.07 14.95
CA ILE A 103 6.67 15.03 15.46
C ILE A 103 6.19 14.62 16.87
N SER A 104 6.25 13.33 17.18
CA SER A 104 5.77 12.77 18.45
C SER A 104 6.82 12.80 19.58
N SER A 105 8.07 13.19 19.26
CA SER A 105 9.21 13.31 20.17
C SER A 105 9.43 14.76 20.60
#